data_AF-A0A1H5VUZ6-F1
#
_entry.id   AF-A0A1H5VUZ6-F1
#
_cell.length_a   1.000
_cell.length_b   1.000
_cell.length_c   1.000
_cell.angle_alpha   90.00
_cell.angle_beta   90.00
_cell.angle_gamma   90.00
#
_symmetry.space_group_name_H-M   'P 1'
#
loop_
_entity.id
_entity.type
_entity.pdbx_description
1 polymer ?
#
loop_
_entity_poly.entity_id
_entity_poly.type
_entity_poly.pdbx_seq_one_letter_code
_entity_poly.pdbx_strand_id
1 'polypeptide(L)'
;MSESEPDHCARCGESLGEHPEYFSFPNRLGQYLRENRDFDYFPHGPAAVVCFDCYATLDHLAESFADVPMSGDDEQIAEVESKMYAEIDALDTDCFVDNR
;
A
#
# COMPACT_ATOMS: atom_id res chain seq x y z
N MET A 1 -6.51 17.88 -10.86
CA MET A 1 -5.36 17.09 -10.38
C MET A 1 -4.84 16.37 -11.60
N SER A 2 -3.54 16.45 -11.86
CA SER A 2 -2.93 15.96 -13.10
C SER A 2 -3.27 14.48 -13.26
N GLU A 3 -3.92 14.12 -14.37
CA GLU A 3 -4.20 12.72 -14.77
C GLU A 3 -2.92 11.97 -15.21
N SER A 4 -1.76 12.43 -14.74
CA SER A 4 -0.47 11.87 -15.05
C SER A 4 -0.21 10.70 -14.11
N GLU A 5 0.01 9.52 -14.66
CA GLU A 5 0.54 8.39 -13.88
C GLU A 5 1.83 8.86 -13.19
N PRO A 6 2.02 8.51 -11.91
CA PRO A 6 3.22 8.92 -11.18
C PRO A 6 4.47 8.36 -11.87
N ASP A 7 5.51 9.20 -11.96
CA ASP A 7 6.80 8.85 -12.57
C ASP A 7 7.78 8.22 -11.55
N HIS A 8 7.40 8.17 -10.27
CA HIS A 8 8.24 7.73 -9.16
C HIS A 8 7.54 6.71 -8.27
N CYS A 9 8.33 5.80 -7.69
CA CYS A 9 7.85 4.78 -6.79
C CYS A 9 7.38 5.40 -5.47
N ALA A 10 6.14 5.10 -5.07
CA ALA A 10 5.55 5.59 -3.82
C ALA A 10 6.37 5.24 -2.57
N ARG A 11 7.19 4.18 -2.62
CA ARG A 11 7.98 3.71 -1.46
C ARG A 11 9.41 4.24 -1.42
N CYS A 12 10.15 4.10 -2.51
CA CYS A 12 11.58 4.43 -2.55
C CYS A 12 11.89 5.76 -3.26
N GLY A 13 10.90 6.37 -3.94
CA GLY A 13 11.07 7.59 -4.73
C GLY A 13 11.88 7.41 -6.03
N GLU A 14 12.33 6.19 -6.35
CA GLU A 14 13.03 5.94 -7.61
C GLU A 14 12.11 6.08 -8.82
N SER A 15 12.66 6.51 -9.95
CA SER A 15 11.90 6.58 -11.19
C SER A 15 11.33 5.21 -11.57
N LEU A 16 10.04 5.21 -11.91
CA LEU A 16 9.37 4.03 -12.41
C LEU A 16 9.86 3.72 -13.83
N GLY A 17 10.12 2.44 -14.09
CA GLY A 17 10.50 1.97 -15.41
C GLY A 17 9.31 1.92 -16.38
N GLU A 18 9.51 1.30 -17.54
CA GLU A 18 8.45 1.14 -18.56
C GLU A 18 7.22 0.35 -18.07
N HIS A 19 7.37 -0.41 -16.96
CA HIS A 19 6.32 -1.21 -16.35
C HIS A 19 6.29 -0.96 -14.83
N PRO A 20 5.54 0.04 -14.36
CA PRO A 20 5.27 0.20 -12.93
C PRO A 20 4.30 -0.90 -12.44
N GLU A 21 4.44 -1.25 -11.16
CA GLU A 21 3.55 -2.18 -10.48
C GLU A 21 2.52 -1.43 -9.65
N TYR A 22 1.31 -1.98 -9.57
CA TYR A 22 0.18 -1.40 -8.85
C TYR A 22 -0.12 -2.23 -7.63
N PHE A 23 0.23 -1.70 -6.46
CA PHE A 23 -0.08 -2.35 -5.20
C PHE A 23 -1.48 -1.96 -4.74
N SER A 24 -2.44 -2.86 -4.93
CA SER A 24 -3.80 -2.69 -4.41
C SER A 24 -3.84 -3.00 -2.92
N PHE A 25 -4.35 -2.08 -2.11
CA PHE A 25 -4.45 -2.30 -0.67
C PHE A 25 -5.55 -3.33 -0.35
N PRO A 26 -5.26 -4.39 0.43
CA PRO A 26 -6.28 -5.28 0.98
C PRO A 26 -7.37 -4.51 1.73
N ASN A 27 -8.60 -5.04 1.77
CA ASN A 27 -9.78 -4.35 2.33
C ASN A 27 -9.53 -3.68 3.69
N ARG A 28 -8.82 -4.37 4.60
CA ARG A 28 -8.51 -3.86 5.95
C ARG A 28 -7.57 -2.65 5.91
N LEU A 29 -6.61 -2.65 4.99
CA LEU A 29 -5.67 -1.56 4.77
C LEU A 29 -6.33 -0.39 4.01
N GLY A 30 -7.18 -0.70 3.03
CA GLY A 30 -8.02 0.31 2.37
C GLY A 30 -8.95 1.03 3.35
N GLN A 31 -9.53 0.30 4.31
CA GLN A 31 -10.32 0.90 5.39
C GLN A 31 -9.46 1.80 6.28
N TYR A 32 -8.28 1.34 6.71
CA TYR A 32 -7.33 2.14 7.49
C TYR A 32 -6.99 3.47 6.77
N LEU A 33 -6.71 3.41 5.47
CA LEU A 33 -6.42 4.58 4.64
C LEU A 33 -7.59 5.56 4.55
N ARG A 34 -8.83 5.06 4.39
CA ARG A 34 -10.03 5.92 4.40
C ARG A 34 -10.23 6.60 5.75
N GLU A 35 -10.09 5.84 6.84
CA GLU A 35 -10.32 6.35 8.20
C GLU A 35 -9.25 7.35 8.67
N ASN A 36 -7.99 7.16 8.26
CA ASN A 36 -6.87 7.93 8.79
C ASN A 36 -6.31 8.99 7.83
N ARG A 37 -6.54 8.87 6.52
CA ARG A 37 -5.93 9.73 5.50
C ARG A 37 -6.91 10.33 4.48
N ASP A 38 -8.21 10.28 4.78
CA ASP A 38 -9.27 10.97 4.00
C ASP A 38 -9.30 10.55 2.51
N PHE A 39 -9.10 9.24 2.26
CA PHE A 39 -9.04 8.65 0.92
C PHE A 39 -10.41 8.26 0.34
N ASP A 40 -11.46 9.02 0.65
CA ASP A 40 -12.79 8.84 0.06
C ASP A 40 -12.85 9.22 -1.44
N TYR A 41 -11.79 9.86 -1.95
CA TYR A 41 -11.67 10.26 -3.35
C TYR A 41 -11.46 9.08 -4.32
N PHE A 42 -11.11 7.88 -3.83
CA PHE A 42 -10.88 6.71 -4.66
C PHE A 42 -12.12 5.79 -4.73
N PRO A 43 -13.00 5.93 -5.74
CA PRO A 43 -14.21 5.11 -5.89
C PRO A 43 -13.93 3.60 -5.91
N HIS A 44 -12.82 3.15 -6.49
CA HIS A 44 -12.46 1.74 -6.54
C HIS A 44 -11.41 1.35 -5.48
N GLY A 45 -11.01 2.31 -4.64
CA GLY A 45 -9.98 2.17 -3.61
C GLY A 45 -8.61 2.64 -4.10
N PRO A 46 -7.76 3.13 -3.19
CA PRO A 46 -6.40 3.54 -3.55
C PRO A 46 -5.58 2.33 -4.02
N ALA A 47 -4.67 2.58 -4.94
CA ALA A 47 -3.56 1.70 -5.28
C ALA A 47 -2.27 2.53 -5.32
N ALA A 48 -1.20 2.03 -4.71
CA ALA A 48 0.09 2.70 -4.75
C ALA A 48 0.88 2.24 -5.98
N VAL A 49 1.43 3.18 -6.74
CA VAL A 49 2.31 2.87 -7.86
C VAL A 49 3.74 2.73 -7.36
N VAL A 50 4.35 1.56 -7.59
CA VAL A 50 5.64 1.19 -7.03
C VAL A 50 6.52 0.49 -8.07
N CYS A 51 7.84 0.48 -7.84
CA CYS A 51 8.75 -0.34 -8.62
C CYS A 51 8.58 -1.82 -8.26
N PHE A 52 9.02 -2.71 -9.15
CA PHE A 52 8.91 -4.17 -8.98
C PHE A 52 9.47 -4.68 -7.63
N ASP A 53 10.63 -4.18 -7.21
CA ASP A 53 11.24 -4.61 -5.94
C ASP A 53 10.43 -4.16 -4.71
N CYS A 54 9.90 -2.93 -4.76
CA CYS A 54 9.04 -2.41 -3.71
C CYS A 54 7.69 -3.12 -3.69
N TYR A 55 7.14 -3.47 -4.85
CA TYR A 55 5.94 -4.27 -4.99
C TYR A 55 6.13 -5.64 -4.33
N ALA A 56 7.18 -6.38 -4.70
CA ALA A 56 7.44 -7.71 -4.12
C ALA A 56 7.57 -7.66 -2.59
N THR A 57 8.18 -6.60 -2.06
CA THR A 57 8.30 -6.41 -0.61
C THR A 57 6.96 -6.08 0.05
N LEU A 58 6.14 -5.22 -0.57
CA LEU A 58 4.80 -4.88 -0.06
C LEU A 58 3.83 -6.07 -0.15
N ASP A 59 3.91 -6.84 -1.23
CA ASP A 59 3.12 -8.05 -1.46
C ASP A 59 3.42 -9.10 -0.38
N HIS A 60 4.69 -9.41 -0.14
CA HIS A 60 5.10 -10.34 0.91
C HIS A 60 4.67 -9.86 2.33
N LEU A 61 4.71 -8.56 2.59
CA LEU A 61 4.21 -7.98 3.85
C LEU A 61 2.69 -8.11 3.96
N ALA A 62 1.97 -7.90 2.86
CA ALA A 62 0.52 -8.01 2.80
C ALA A 62 0.05 -9.47 2.97
N GLU A 63 0.75 -10.43 2.36
CA GLU A 63 0.53 -11.87 2.58
C GLU A 63 0.73 -12.21 4.06
N SER A 64 1.83 -11.75 4.65
CA SER A 64 2.10 -11.95 6.08
C SER A 64 0.98 -11.35 6.94
N PHE A 65 0.53 -10.14 6.63
CA PHE A 65 -0.57 -9.47 7.33
C PHE A 65 -1.92 -10.20 7.16
N ALA A 66 -2.16 -10.83 6.02
CA ALA A 66 -3.36 -11.62 5.75
C ALA A 66 -3.38 -12.96 6.52
N ASP A 67 -2.22 -13.56 6.78
CA ASP A 67 -2.08 -14.84 7.48
C ASP A 67 -2.04 -14.73 9.02
N VAL A 68 -1.70 -13.54 9.54
CA VAL A 68 -1.67 -13.22 10.97
C VAL A 68 -2.92 -13.64 11.77
N PRO A 69 -4.17 -13.41 11.32
CA PRO A 69 -5.36 -13.81 12.08
C PRO A 69 -5.52 -15.33 12.27
N MET A 70 -4.72 -16.19 11.60
CA MET A 70 -4.84 -17.64 11.73
C MET A 70 -3.80 -18.31 12.64
N SER A 71 -2.72 -17.61 13.04
CA SER A 71 -1.54 -18.32 13.58
C SER A 71 -0.75 -17.65 14.71
N GLY A 72 -1.05 -16.42 15.13
CA GLY A 72 -0.24 -15.66 16.11
C GLY A 72 -0.92 -15.36 17.44
N ASP A 73 -0.13 -15.24 18.51
CA ASP A 73 -0.57 -14.61 19.77
C ASP A 73 -0.77 -13.09 19.56
N ASP A 74 -1.67 -12.46 20.32
CA ASP A 74 -2.08 -11.04 20.17
C ASP A 74 -0.90 -10.05 20.01
N GLU A 75 0.23 -10.31 20.66
CA GLU A 75 1.44 -9.46 20.57
C GLU A 75 2.11 -9.53 19.18
N GLN A 76 2.16 -10.72 18.56
CA GLN A 76 2.69 -10.91 17.21
C GLN A 76 1.76 -10.29 16.17
N ILE A 77 0.44 -10.39 16.40
CA ILE A 77 -0.58 -9.75 15.58
C ILE A 77 -0.34 -8.23 15.58
N ALA A 78 -0.24 -7.62 16.76
CA ALA A 78 -0.02 -6.19 16.89
C ALA A 78 1.31 -5.73 16.24
N GLU A 79 2.38 -6.53 16.34
CA GLU A 79 3.66 -6.19 15.72
C GLU A 79 3.57 -6.17 14.17
N VAL A 80 2.95 -7.19 13.57
CA VAL A 80 2.79 -7.25 12.10
C VAL A 80 1.85 -6.15 11.62
N GLU A 81 0.75 -5.89 12.33
CA GLU A 81 -0.16 -4.79 12.01
C GLU A 81 0.55 -3.43 12.09
N SER A 82 1.30 -3.18 13.16
CA SER A 82 2.04 -1.93 13.33
C SER A 82 3.10 -1.74 12.24
N LYS A 83 3.79 -2.81 11.83
CA LYS A 83 4.76 -2.74 10.73
C LYS A 83 4.07 -2.41 9.41
N MET A 84 2.95 -3.07 9.12
CA MET A 84 2.23 -2.82 7.87
C MET A 84 1.68 -1.40 7.81
N TYR A 85 1.08 -0.89 8.89
CA TYR A 85 0.60 0.49 8.92
C TYR A 85 1.73 1.51 8.82
N ALA A 86 2.86 1.29 9.48
CA ALA A 86 4.03 2.17 9.37
C ALA A 86 4.57 2.23 7.93
N GLU A 87 4.60 1.09 7.22
CA GLU A 87 5.01 1.04 5.82
C GLU A 87 4.03 1.81 4.93
N ILE A 88 2.72 1.61 5.10
CA ILE A 88 1.69 2.35 4.36
C ILE A 88 1.79 3.85 4.64
N ASP A 89 2.02 4.23 5.90
CA ASP A 89 2.13 5.63 6.30
C ASP A 89 3.39 6.32 5.77
N ALA A 90 4.42 5.55 5.44
CA ALA A 90 5.65 6.02 4.82
C ALA A 90 5.54 6.15 3.28
N LEU A 91 4.50 5.58 2.65
CA LEU A 91 4.29 5.72 1.22
C LEU A 91 3.91 7.15 0.84
N ASP A 92 4.44 7.59 -0.29
CA ASP A 92 4.09 8.85 -0.92
C ASP A 92 2.67 8.76 -1.53
N THR A 93 1.75 9.49 -0.91
CA THR A 93 0.35 9.54 -1.30
C THR A 93 0.11 10.24 -2.63
N ASP A 94 1.04 11.07 -3.10
CA ASP A 94 0.96 11.67 -4.43
C ASP A 94 1.15 10.64 -5.55
N CYS A 95 1.70 9.47 -5.21
CA CYS A 95 1.87 8.34 -6.11
C CYS A 95 0.71 7.32 -6.01
N PHE A 96 -0.42 7.70 -5.43
CA PHE A 96 -1.61 6.85 -5.33
C PHE A 96 -2.58 7.13 -6.48
N VAL A 97 -3.09 6.05 -7.07
CA VAL A 97 -4.07 6.08 -8.16
C VAL A 97 -5.33 5.31 -7.77
N ASP A 98 -6.41 5.53 -8.52
CA ASP A 98 -7.62 4.73 -8.35
C ASP A 98 -7.39 3.32 -8.92
N ASN A 99 -7.73 2.30 -8.14
CA ASN A 99 -7.56 0.90 -8.50
C ASN A 99 -8.50 0.54 -9.67
N ARG A 100 -7.96 0.45 -10.90
CA ARG A 100 -8.74 0.28 -12.14
C ARG A 100 -9.35 -1.11 -12.33
#